data_AF-F9WLH9-F1
#
_entry.id   AF-F9WLH9-F1
#
_cell.length_a   1.000
_cell.length_b   1.000
_cell.length_c   1.000
_cell.angle_alpha   90.00
_cell.angle_beta   90.00
_cell.angle_gamma   90.00
#
_symmetry.space_group_name_H-M   'P 1'
#
loop_
_entity.id
_entity.type
_entity.pdbx_description
1 polymer ?
#
loop_
_entity_poly.entity_id
_entity_poly.type
_entity_poly.pdbx_seq_one_letter_code
_entity_poly.pdbx_strand_id
1 'polypeptide(L)'
;MKFYTARQVVSFLFAASCCLTAYGECSSATLPKNSDAEQRRREKILLCNASRMFIDWNTTFNALQKRAMKANVTITTILEILSSYKSVDAVRARTDEAILGVHDAMSNTTAALATAHDFMNGIERDFFNAFEGIKHEPHTFTFGHSNLNLRNKDKRVSEVLEMFENIESFLSVCRQNEFKTMATKNVVLDVMEVVDEDSNFTDWGDKRRRRWYESLSHVDSWLRNMESHTSSAKTNIWSYSSTIRNITKADCATILGHSRNSRVTNLPESARNNMFRHLHDIVNENVSSSIKENGCNSIYQEFAAVGIKIGLGSKVVEGKDAVQKLCEKLLDNKTFEENCTTEKTPINWINSRFKTAIPKMVTYLNQTLKCLSFVETVVKNATKYAAESGRRAREALKEVLEKQRSELCDVMTRLGEINRNTSLLMHQVQNEEENSIVERLRAERSSEAAREAADRSASASVYASEAVKMHKETGEAVRGTRRGTRILVRSGKTALSINEKQIHKINGTLVSAFLNITKKENRIALVPCDTQFEFNVTEDLTGALRAIERLASLTNASSALATLNALQQSGKQVVHLARQAKESADAAEQASKAAQKAAEDSKCTPLYLQLFHVLGHDG
;
A
#
# COMPACT_ATOMS: atom_id res chain seq x y z
N MET A 1 3.63 32.59 -26.10
CA MET A 1 2.74 32.49 -27.27
C MET A 1 1.39 31.99 -26.76
N LYS A 2 0.31 32.73 -27.02
CA LYS A 2 -0.98 32.59 -26.30
C LYS A 2 -1.66 31.25 -26.61
N PHE A 3 -1.91 30.48 -25.56
CA PHE A 3 -2.61 29.19 -25.55
C PHE A 3 -4.11 29.38 -25.79
N TYR A 4 -4.61 28.87 -26.91
CA TYR A 4 -6.01 28.48 -27.10
C TYR A 4 -5.99 27.07 -27.70
N THR A 5 -6.92 26.21 -27.25
CA THR A 5 -7.11 24.79 -27.60
C THR A 5 -6.34 23.76 -26.75
N ALA A 6 -6.64 23.70 -25.44
CA ALA A 6 -6.36 22.52 -24.60
C ALA A 6 -7.26 22.45 -23.35
N ARG A 7 -8.50 22.96 -23.39
CA ARG A 7 -9.30 23.14 -22.15
C ARG A 7 -10.75 22.66 -22.18
N GLN A 8 -11.12 21.68 -23.00
CA GLN A 8 -12.52 21.20 -23.03
C GLN A 8 -12.80 19.69 -22.92
N VAL A 9 -11.84 18.83 -22.60
CA VAL A 9 -12.15 17.38 -22.43
C VAL A 9 -11.61 16.74 -21.14
N VAL A 10 -10.82 17.45 -20.32
CA VAL A 10 -10.27 16.88 -19.07
C VAL A 10 -11.27 16.89 -17.89
N SER A 11 -12.48 17.44 -18.05
CA SER A 11 -13.46 17.54 -16.95
C SER A 11 -14.65 16.57 -17.02
N PHE A 12 -14.72 15.67 -18.02
CA PHE A 12 -15.95 14.91 -18.29
C PHE A 12 -16.11 13.56 -17.55
N LEU A 13 -15.23 13.18 -16.62
CA LEU A 13 -15.36 11.92 -15.86
C LEU A 13 -15.33 12.05 -14.33
N PHE A 14 -15.49 13.24 -13.76
CA PHE A 14 -15.59 13.43 -12.30
C PHE A 14 -16.75 14.32 -11.80
N ALA A 15 -17.57 14.88 -12.70
CA ALA A 15 -18.74 15.68 -12.32
C ALA A 15 -20.07 14.89 -12.38
N ALA A 16 -20.05 13.58 -12.18
CA ALA A 16 -21.24 12.73 -12.22
C ALA A 16 -21.92 12.49 -10.85
N SER A 17 -21.78 13.40 -9.88
CA SER A 17 -22.45 13.22 -8.56
C SER A 17 -23.23 14.43 -8.02
N CYS A 18 -23.27 15.59 -8.65
CA CYS A 18 -24.10 16.70 -8.16
C CYS A 18 -24.69 17.48 -9.34
N CYS A 19 -25.96 17.87 -9.22
CA CYS A 19 -26.81 18.55 -10.21
C CYS A 19 -27.62 17.64 -11.17
N LEU A 20 -28.46 16.79 -10.57
CA LEU A 20 -29.81 16.57 -11.08
C LEU A 20 -30.63 17.88 -10.92
N THR A 21 -31.64 18.05 -11.79
CA THR A 21 -32.66 19.11 -11.85
C THR A 21 -32.31 20.37 -12.66
N ALA A 22 -32.39 20.25 -13.99
CA ALA A 22 -33.01 21.26 -14.83
C ALA A 22 -33.65 20.57 -16.05
N TYR A 23 -34.97 20.43 -16.00
CA TYR A 23 -35.79 20.14 -17.16
C TYR A 23 -35.58 21.25 -18.19
N GLY A 24 -34.87 20.95 -19.27
CA GLY A 24 -34.78 21.80 -20.44
C GLY A 24 -34.92 20.91 -21.66
N GLU A 25 -36.03 21.06 -22.38
CA GLU A 25 -36.21 20.51 -23.71
C GLU A 25 -34.96 20.83 -24.53
N CYS A 26 -34.25 19.77 -24.93
CA CYS A 26 -33.08 19.94 -25.77
C CYS A 26 -33.54 20.38 -27.15
N SER A 27 -33.30 21.67 -27.41
CA SER A 27 -33.35 22.35 -28.70
C SER A 27 -34.64 22.10 -29.48
N SER A 28 -35.59 23.02 -29.31
CA SER A 28 -36.64 23.36 -30.26
C SER A 28 -36.06 23.90 -31.58
N ALA A 29 -35.05 23.26 -32.16
CA ALA A 29 -34.63 23.52 -33.53
C ALA A 29 -35.81 23.13 -34.42
N THR A 30 -36.52 24.16 -34.89
CA THR A 30 -37.59 24.04 -35.88
C THR A 30 -37.07 23.13 -36.99
N LEU A 31 -37.74 22.01 -37.25
CA LEU A 31 -37.40 21.10 -38.34
C LEU A 31 -37.10 21.95 -39.59
N PRO A 32 -35.94 21.78 -40.24
CA PRO A 32 -35.67 22.46 -41.49
C PRO A 32 -36.87 22.28 -42.41
N LYS A 33 -37.28 23.33 -43.13
CA LYS A 33 -38.55 23.38 -43.89
C LYS A 33 -38.75 22.21 -44.88
N ASN A 34 -37.69 21.44 -45.16
CA ASN A 34 -37.62 20.30 -46.07
C ASN A 34 -37.18 18.97 -45.42
N SER A 35 -36.97 18.90 -44.10
CA SER A 35 -36.55 17.65 -43.43
C SER A 35 -37.71 16.67 -43.25
N ASP A 36 -37.46 15.38 -43.46
CA ASP A 36 -38.43 14.30 -43.33
C ASP A 36 -38.32 13.62 -41.95
N ALA A 37 -39.45 13.51 -41.25
CA ALA A 37 -39.49 12.99 -39.88
C ALA A 37 -39.17 11.48 -39.80
N GLU A 38 -39.58 10.70 -40.79
CA GLU A 38 -39.32 9.25 -40.84
C GLU A 38 -37.87 8.98 -41.23
N GLN A 39 -37.33 9.74 -42.18
CA GLN A 39 -35.91 9.70 -42.50
C GLN A 39 -35.05 10.09 -41.28
N ARG A 40 -35.44 11.13 -40.55
CA ARG A 40 -34.77 11.54 -39.30
C ARG A 40 -34.81 10.45 -38.24
N ARG A 41 -35.94 9.74 -38.11
CA ARG A 41 -36.05 8.57 -37.22
C ARG A 41 -35.02 7.50 -37.61
N ARG A 42 -34.91 7.16 -38.90
CA ARG A 42 -33.98 6.13 -39.41
C ARG A 42 -32.52 6.50 -39.21
N GLU A 43 -32.14 7.72 -39.56
CA GLU A 43 -30.79 8.26 -39.31
C GLU A 43 -30.44 8.22 -37.82
N LYS A 44 -31.39 8.62 -36.96
CA LYS A 44 -31.22 8.61 -35.51
C LYS A 44 -30.98 7.22 -34.93
N ILE A 45 -31.53 6.15 -35.52
CA ILE A 45 -31.23 4.76 -35.08
C ILE A 45 -29.73 4.49 -35.21
N LEU A 46 -29.13 4.83 -36.35
CA LEU A 46 -27.70 4.63 -36.57
C LEU A 46 -26.86 5.50 -35.64
N LEU A 47 -27.19 6.78 -35.52
CA LEU A 47 -26.47 7.73 -34.65
C LEU A 47 -26.53 7.33 -33.18
N CYS A 48 -27.70 6.88 -32.68
CA CYS A 48 -27.85 6.39 -31.31
C CYS A 48 -26.98 5.16 -31.05
N ASN A 49 -26.91 4.21 -31.99
CA ASN A 49 -26.08 3.02 -31.85
C ASN A 49 -24.57 3.36 -31.92
N ALA A 50 -24.16 4.24 -32.85
CA ALA A 50 -22.78 4.72 -32.93
C ALA A 50 -22.33 5.41 -31.62
N SER A 51 -23.14 6.34 -31.10
CA SER A 51 -22.86 7.04 -29.84
C SER A 51 -22.80 6.10 -28.64
N ARG A 52 -23.68 5.08 -28.58
CA ARG A 52 -23.65 4.07 -27.52
C ARG A 52 -22.36 3.27 -27.55
N MET A 53 -21.91 2.85 -28.74
CA MET A 53 -20.64 2.12 -28.89
C MET A 53 -19.45 2.96 -28.47
N PHE A 54 -19.39 4.22 -28.88
CA PHE A 54 -18.34 5.15 -28.47
C PHE A 54 -18.23 5.28 -26.94
N ILE A 55 -19.37 5.42 -26.26
CA ILE A 55 -19.41 5.53 -24.80
C ILE A 55 -19.02 4.22 -24.13
N ASP A 56 -19.53 3.10 -24.63
CA ASP A 56 -19.18 1.76 -24.14
C ASP A 56 -17.66 1.55 -24.24
N TRP A 57 -17.08 1.81 -25.41
CA TRP A 57 -15.65 1.75 -25.64
C TRP A 57 -14.86 2.67 -24.71
N ASN A 58 -15.18 3.96 -24.67
CA ASN A 58 -14.48 4.90 -23.82
C ASN A 58 -14.55 4.52 -22.34
N THR A 59 -15.73 4.10 -21.87
CA THR A 59 -15.89 3.67 -20.47
C THR A 59 -15.05 2.42 -20.18
N THR A 60 -15.11 1.43 -21.07
CA THR A 60 -14.39 0.16 -20.97
C THR A 60 -12.88 0.39 -20.91
N PHE A 61 -12.31 1.06 -21.92
CA PHE A 61 -10.86 1.20 -22.03
C PHE A 61 -10.27 2.19 -21.03
N ASN A 62 -10.98 3.25 -20.64
CA ASN A 62 -10.53 4.12 -19.54
C ASN A 62 -10.46 3.36 -18.21
N ALA A 63 -11.44 2.48 -17.95
CA ALA A 63 -11.47 1.74 -16.70
C ALA A 63 -10.37 0.65 -16.66
N LEU A 64 -10.15 -0.06 -17.77
CA LEU A 64 -9.02 -0.99 -17.91
C LEU A 64 -7.67 -0.28 -17.76
N GLN A 65 -7.54 0.93 -18.30
CA GLN A 65 -6.33 1.75 -18.13
C GLN A 65 -6.09 2.12 -16.66
N LYS A 66 -7.13 2.57 -15.94
CA LYS A 66 -7.04 2.83 -14.49
C LYS A 66 -6.62 1.58 -13.70
N ARG A 67 -7.12 0.40 -14.08
CA ARG A 67 -6.75 -0.87 -13.44
C ARG A 67 -5.30 -1.23 -13.68
N ALA A 68 -4.80 -1.03 -14.91
CA ALA A 68 -3.37 -1.18 -15.22
C ALA A 68 -2.50 -0.27 -14.35
N MET A 69 -2.91 1.00 -14.16
CA MET A 69 -2.20 1.94 -13.29
C MET A 69 -2.18 1.49 -11.83
N LYS A 70 -3.29 0.97 -11.30
CA LYS A 70 -3.36 0.42 -9.92
C LYS A 70 -2.45 -0.80 -9.75
N ALA A 71 -2.42 -1.69 -10.74
CA ALA A 71 -1.52 -2.82 -10.75
C ALA A 71 -0.04 -2.36 -10.78
N ASN A 72 0.29 -1.32 -11.54
CA ASN A 72 1.63 -0.75 -11.60
C ASN A 72 2.13 -0.23 -10.24
N VAL A 73 1.25 0.46 -9.50
CA VAL A 73 1.55 0.92 -8.13
C VAL A 73 1.87 -0.28 -7.23
N THR A 74 1.07 -1.35 -7.32
CA THR A 74 1.28 -2.54 -6.50
C THR A 74 2.57 -3.28 -6.86
N ILE A 75 2.89 -3.38 -8.16
CA ILE A 75 4.17 -3.90 -8.66
C ILE A 75 5.34 -3.11 -8.10
N THR A 76 5.24 -1.77 -8.10
CA THR A 76 6.29 -0.90 -7.56
C THR A 76 6.52 -1.19 -6.08
N THR A 77 5.46 -1.33 -5.29
CA THR A 77 5.55 -1.72 -3.88
C THR A 77 6.20 -3.11 -3.70
N ILE A 78 5.90 -4.09 -4.56
CA ILE A 78 6.56 -5.41 -4.54
C ILE A 78 8.08 -5.28 -4.77
N LEU A 79 8.50 -4.42 -5.70
CA LEU A 79 9.92 -4.16 -5.96
C LEU A 79 10.63 -3.45 -4.80
N GLU A 80 9.93 -2.59 -4.06
CA GLU A 80 10.49 -1.91 -2.88
C GLU A 80 10.78 -2.89 -1.74
N ILE A 81 9.98 -3.95 -1.60
CA ILE A 81 10.13 -4.97 -0.55
C ILE A 81 10.77 -6.26 -1.04
N LEU A 82 11.48 -6.23 -2.18
CA LEU A 82 12.02 -7.41 -2.87
C LEU A 82 12.88 -8.31 -1.95
N SER A 83 13.61 -7.71 -1.01
CA SER A 83 14.47 -8.41 -0.05
C SER A 83 13.71 -9.31 0.94
N SER A 84 12.39 -9.11 1.09
CA SER A 84 11.53 -9.93 1.94
C SER A 84 11.12 -11.27 1.31
N TYR A 85 11.40 -11.45 0.02
CA TYR A 85 11.06 -12.65 -0.74
C TYR A 85 12.19 -13.68 -0.70
N LYS A 86 11.86 -14.98 -0.57
CA LYS A 86 12.87 -16.07 -0.53
C LYS A 86 13.66 -16.21 -1.83
N SER A 87 13.05 -15.88 -2.96
CA SER A 87 13.71 -15.88 -4.27
C SER A 87 13.55 -14.52 -4.91
N VAL A 88 14.52 -13.65 -4.61
CA VAL A 88 14.59 -12.28 -5.13
C VAL A 88 14.60 -12.28 -6.66
N ASP A 89 15.41 -13.13 -7.28
CA ASP A 89 15.56 -13.17 -8.74
C ASP A 89 14.29 -13.65 -9.45
N ALA A 90 13.60 -14.67 -8.92
CA ALA A 90 12.37 -15.17 -9.51
C ALA A 90 11.22 -14.16 -9.41
N VAL A 91 11.13 -13.44 -8.28
CA VAL A 91 10.14 -12.37 -8.10
C VAL A 91 10.47 -11.21 -9.01
N ARG A 92 11.73 -10.79 -9.10
CA ARG A 92 12.16 -9.72 -10.00
C ARG A 92 11.81 -10.03 -11.46
N ALA A 93 12.19 -11.20 -11.97
CA ALA A 93 11.93 -11.59 -13.35
C ALA A 93 10.42 -11.56 -13.69
N ARG A 94 9.57 -12.08 -12.79
CA ARG A 94 8.11 -12.04 -12.99
C ARG A 94 7.53 -10.63 -12.90
N THR A 95 8.07 -9.81 -12.01
CA THR A 95 7.63 -8.43 -11.86
C THR A 95 8.04 -7.58 -13.05
N ASP A 96 9.23 -7.78 -13.62
CA ASP A 96 9.68 -7.12 -14.84
C ASP A 96 8.77 -7.48 -16.03
N GLU A 97 8.41 -8.76 -16.17
CA GLU A 97 7.43 -9.20 -17.16
C GLU A 97 6.04 -8.57 -16.92
N ALA A 98 5.64 -8.41 -15.66
CA ALA A 98 4.38 -7.74 -15.31
C ALA A 98 4.41 -6.23 -15.63
N ILE A 99 5.55 -5.56 -15.49
CA ILE A 99 5.71 -4.15 -15.91
C ILE A 99 5.49 -4.02 -17.41
N LEU A 100 6.05 -4.92 -18.22
CA LEU A 100 5.80 -4.95 -19.66
C LEU A 100 4.31 -5.19 -19.95
N GLY A 101 3.67 -6.12 -19.24
CA GLY A 101 2.23 -6.36 -19.36
C GLY A 101 1.37 -5.13 -19.03
N VAL A 102 1.74 -4.35 -18.00
CA VAL A 102 1.08 -3.07 -17.67
C VAL A 102 1.25 -2.08 -18.82
N HIS A 103 2.48 -1.91 -19.33
CA HIS A 103 2.76 -1.00 -20.43
C HIS A 103 1.94 -1.37 -21.68
N ASP A 104 1.89 -2.65 -22.04
CA ASP A 104 1.11 -3.14 -23.18
C ASP A 104 -0.39 -2.93 -22.97
N ALA A 105 -0.93 -3.16 -21.77
CA ALA A 105 -2.31 -2.84 -21.45
C ALA A 105 -2.61 -1.33 -21.59
N MET A 106 -1.71 -0.46 -21.15
CA MET A 106 -1.85 1.00 -21.30
C MET A 106 -1.76 1.45 -22.76
N SER A 107 -0.86 0.86 -23.55
CA SER A 107 -0.72 1.12 -24.98
C SER A 107 -1.98 0.70 -25.74
N ASN A 108 -2.49 -0.51 -25.50
CA ASN A 108 -3.70 -1.03 -26.14
C ASN A 108 -4.94 -0.20 -25.79
N THR A 109 -5.10 0.17 -24.52
CA THR A 109 -6.21 1.04 -24.09
C THR A 109 -6.13 2.42 -24.74
N THR A 110 -4.94 3.01 -24.84
CA THR A 110 -4.72 4.30 -25.53
C THR A 110 -5.09 4.21 -27.01
N ALA A 111 -4.62 3.18 -27.71
CA ALA A 111 -4.94 2.95 -29.12
C ALA A 111 -6.45 2.72 -29.35
N ALA A 112 -7.11 2.04 -28.41
CA ALA A 112 -8.55 1.83 -28.45
C ALA A 112 -9.34 3.14 -28.26
N LEU A 113 -8.93 3.99 -27.31
CA LEU A 113 -9.55 5.30 -27.10
C LEU A 113 -9.40 6.19 -28.35
N ALA A 114 -8.19 6.24 -28.94
CA ALA A 114 -7.97 6.95 -30.20
C ALA A 114 -8.88 6.42 -31.33
N THR A 115 -8.99 5.09 -31.47
CA THR A 115 -9.87 4.44 -32.44
C THR A 115 -11.35 4.78 -32.22
N ALA A 116 -11.79 4.90 -30.97
CA ALA A 116 -13.16 5.31 -30.64
C ALA A 116 -13.43 6.76 -31.08
N HIS A 117 -12.48 7.67 -30.85
CA HIS A 117 -12.58 9.06 -31.31
C HIS A 117 -12.59 9.17 -32.84
N ASP A 118 -11.69 8.46 -33.52
CA ASP A 118 -11.64 8.41 -34.98
C ASP A 118 -12.94 7.86 -35.59
N PHE A 119 -13.53 6.85 -34.93
CA PHE A 119 -14.83 6.31 -35.33
C PHE A 119 -15.92 7.38 -35.29
N MET A 120 -16.09 8.08 -34.16
CA MET A 120 -17.14 9.11 -34.03
C MET A 120 -16.91 10.32 -34.93
N ASN A 121 -15.67 10.82 -35.01
CA ASN A 121 -15.30 11.91 -35.92
C ASN A 121 -15.57 11.51 -37.39
N GLY A 122 -15.35 10.23 -37.70
CA GLY A 122 -15.67 9.67 -39.00
C GLY A 122 -17.17 9.65 -39.31
N ILE A 123 -18.00 9.21 -38.36
CA ILE A 123 -19.47 9.21 -38.52
C ILE A 123 -20.00 10.63 -38.76
N GLU A 124 -19.54 11.62 -37.98
CA GLU A 124 -19.93 13.03 -38.18
C GLU A 124 -19.58 13.51 -39.59
N ARG A 125 -18.34 13.25 -40.02
CA ARG A 125 -17.84 13.64 -41.34
C ARG A 125 -18.63 13.00 -42.48
N ASP A 126 -19.01 11.74 -42.35
CA ASP A 126 -19.77 11.05 -43.39
C ASP A 126 -21.20 11.63 -43.52
N PHE A 127 -21.86 11.94 -42.39
CA PHE A 127 -23.14 12.67 -42.40
C PHE A 127 -23.01 14.06 -43.01
N PHE A 128 -21.94 14.79 -42.66
CA PHE A 128 -21.65 16.10 -43.22
C PHE A 128 -21.50 16.03 -44.75
N ASN A 129 -20.68 15.09 -45.26
CA ASN A 129 -20.41 14.93 -46.68
C ASN A 129 -21.66 14.57 -47.49
N ALA A 130 -22.57 13.73 -46.96
CA ALA A 130 -23.82 13.40 -47.63
C ALA A 130 -24.64 14.64 -47.95
N PHE A 131 -24.76 15.55 -46.99
CA PHE A 131 -25.51 16.79 -47.17
C PHE A 131 -24.79 17.82 -48.05
N GLU A 132 -23.46 17.84 -48.02
CA GLU A 132 -22.67 18.67 -48.95
C GLU A 132 -22.83 18.26 -50.42
N GLY A 133 -23.21 17.02 -50.70
CA GLY A 133 -23.51 16.57 -52.05
C GLY A 133 -24.81 17.12 -52.63
N ILE A 134 -25.80 17.47 -51.79
CA ILE A 134 -27.14 17.87 -52.26
C ILE A 134 -27.43 19.38 -52.10
N LYS A 135 -26.47 20.16 -51.59
CA LYS A 135 -26.68 21.55 -51.16
C LYS A 135 -27.20 22.52 -52.24
N HIS A 136 -27.05 22.18 -53.53
CA HIS A 136 -27.54 22.98 -54.65
C HIS A 136 -29.06 22.95 -54.80
N GLU A 137 -29.67 21.81 -54.50
CA GLU A 137 -31.10 21.55 -54.71
C GLU A 137 -31.72 20.75 -53.54
N PRO A 138 -31.55 21.16 -52.27
CA PRO A 138 -31.99 20.35 -51.13
C PRO A 138 -33.50 20.05 -51.13
N HIS A 139 -34.31 20.83 -51.84
CA HIS A 139 -35.75 20.64 -51.97
C HIS A 139 -36.15 19.42 -52.83
N THR A 140 -35.25 18.91 -53.68
CA THR A 140 -35.47 17.70 -54.49
C THR A 140 -35.09 16.41 -53.74
N PHE A 141 -34.58 16.54 -52.51
CA PHE A 141 -34.14 15.43 -51.69
C PHE A 141 -34.96 15.24 -50.41
N THR A 142 -35.01 13.99 -49.95
CA THR A 142 -35.50 13.57 -48.63
C THR A 142 -34.31 13.30 -47.72
N PHE A 143 -34.23 14.00 -46.59
CA PHE A 143 -33.17 13.88 -45.58
C PHE A 143 -33.73 14.16 -44.19
N GLY A 144 -33.15 13.57 -43.15
CA GLY A 144 -33.55 13.78 -41.75
C GLY A 144 -32.77 14.88 -41.04
N HIS A 145 -31.44 14.88 -41.22
CA HIS A 145 -30.48 15.84 -40.68
C HIS A 145 -29.86 16.71 -41.77
N SER A 146 -29.46 17.92 -41.41
CA SER A 146 -28.89 18.90 -42.34
C SER A 146 -27.56 19.50 -41.84
N ASN A 147 -26.85 20.21 -42.73
CA ASN A 147 -25.75 21.08 -42.34
C ASN A 147 -26.23 22.53 -42.25
N LEU A 148 -25.88 23.19 -41.15
CA LEU A 148 -26.23 24.57 -40.85
C LEU A 148 -25.03 25.49 -41.10
N ASN A 149 -25.29 26.67 -41.66
CA ASN A 149 -24.31 27.76 -41.68
C ASN A 149 -24.38 28.47 -40.31
N LEU A 150 -23.30 28.42 -39.53
CA LEU A 150 -23.22 29.20 -38.29
C LEU A 150 -23.13 30.68 -38.63
N ARG A 151 -24.13 31.47 -38.20
CA ARG A 151 -24.13 32.93 -38.38
C ARG A 151 -22.83 33.50 -37.82
N ASN A 152 -22.17 34.35 -38.62
CA ASN A 152 -20.96 35.10 -38.26
C ASN A 152 -19.68 34.28 -38.02
N LYS A 153 -19.60 33.01 -38.47
CA LYS A 153 -18.43 32.15 -38.24
C LYS A 153 -17.78 31.56 -39.50
N ASP A 154 -18.22 31.92 -40.71
CA ASP A 154 -17.76 31.35 -42.00
C ASP A 154 -17.55 29.82 -41.93
N LYS A 155 -18.45 29.16 -41.19
CA LYS A 155 -18.33 27.76 -40.79
C LYS A 155 -19.65 27.06 -41.02
N ARG A 156 -19.56 25.92 -41.68
CA ARG A 156 -20.67 25.00 -41.90
C ARG A 156 -20.53 23.83 -40.96
N VAL A 157 -21.61 23.44 -40.29
CA VAL A 157 -21.61 22.45 -39.21
C VAL A 157 -22.76 21.49 -39.41
N SER A 158 -22.51 20.19 -39.24
CA SER A 158 -23.58 19.21 -39.26
C SER A 158 -24.42 19.30 -37.99
N GLU A 159 -25.74 19.16 -38.08
CA GLU A 159 -26.61 18.93 -36.91
C GLU A 159 -26.09 17.75 -36.07
N VAL A 160 -25.44 16.76 -36.70
CA VAL A 160 -24.84 15.61 -36.02
C VAL A 160 -23.66 16.01 -35.12
N LEU A 161 -22.90 17.05 -35.48
CA LEU A 161 -21.81 17.53 -34.62
C LEU A 161 -22.36 18.10 -33.31
N GLU A 162 -23.44 18.88 -33.36
CA GLU A 162 -24.08 19.44 -32.16
C GLU A 162 -24.61 18.32 -31.25
N MET A 163 -25.15 17.25 -31.85
CA MET A 163 -25.58 16.05 -31.11
C MET A 163 -24.41 15.36 -30.39
N PHE A 164 -23.24 15.33 -31.01
CA PHE A 164 -22.05 14.72 -30.42
C PHE A 164 -21.36 15.65 -29.40
N GLU A 165 -21.41 16.98 -29.59
CA GLU A 165 -20.94 17.97 -28.62
C GLU A 165 -21.74 17.92 -27.31
N ASN A 166 -23.03 17.56 -27.38
CA ASN A 166 -23.88 17.32 -26.20
C ASN A 166 -24.38 15.86 -26.12
N ILE A 167 -23.44 14.92 -26.03
CA ILE A 167 -23.74 13.49 -26.13
C ILE A 167 -24.68 12.98 -25.03
N GLU A 168 -24.64 13.55 -23.82
CA GLU A 168 -25.54 13.16 -22.73
C GLU A 168 -27.00 13.53 -23.02
N SER A 169 -27.23 14.76 -23.51
CA SER A 169 -28.53 15.20 -24.01
C SER A 169 -29.00 14.29 -25.14
N PHE A 170 -28.15 14.06 -26.15
CA PHE A 170 -28.51 13.27 -27.31
C PHE A 170 -28.95 11.84 -26.94
N LEU A 171 -28.26 11.20 -26.00
CA LEU A 171 -28.63 9.88 -25.49
C LEU A 171 -29.97 9.87 -24.72
N SER A 172 -30.35 10.97 -24.07
CA SER A 172 -31.67 11.06 -23.43
C SER A 172 -32.79 10.93 -24.48
N VAL A 173 -32.59 11.50 -25.66
CA VAL A 173 -33.52 11.43 -26.80
C VAL A 173 -33.50 10.05 -27.47
N CYS A 174 -32.39 9.30 -27.37
CA CYS A 174 -32.29 7.91 -27.80
C CYS A 174 -33.10 6.95 -26.90
N ARG A 175 -33.30 7.27 -25.61
CA ARG A 175 -34.06 6.43 -24.67
C ARG A 175 -35.58 6.50 -24.83
N GLN A 176 -36.10 7.61 -25.37
CA GLN A 176 -37.55 7.87 -25.42
C GLN A 176 -38.29 7.17 -26.58
N ASN A 177 -37.58 6.74 -27.62
CA ASN A 177 -38.18 6.07 -28.78
C ASN A 177 -37.69 4.62 -28.85
N GLU A 178 -38.53 3.64 -28.49
CA GLU A 178 -38.39 2.16 -28.67
C GLU A 178 -37.11 1.44 -28.21
N PHE A 179 -35.99 2.11 -27.94
CA PHE A 179 -34.72 1.52 -27.56
C PHE A 179 -34.60 1.43 -26.03
N LYS A 180 -35.49 0.65 -25.41
CA LYS A 180 -35.36 0.23 -24.01
C LYS A 180 -34.18 -0.75 -23.90
N THR A 181 -32.95 -0.27 -23.72
CA THR A 181 -31.94 -0.96 -22.89
C THR A 181 -30.63 -0.17 -22.80
N MET A 182 -30.14 -0.04 -21.56
CA MET A 182 -28.88 0.58 -21.12
C MET A 182 -28.88 2.11 -21.10
N ALA A 183 -29.33 2.68 -19.98
CA ALA A 183 -28.90 4.01 -19.59
C ALA A 183 -27.37 4.02 -19.45
N THR A 184 -26.70 5.11 -19.81
CA THR A 184 -25.25 5.31 -19.65
C THR A 184 -24.76 4.95 -18.25
N LYS A 185 -25.58 5.22 -17.23
CA LYS A 185 -25.36 4.83 -15.83
C LYS A 185 -25.16 3.32 -15.65
N ASN A 186 -25.88 2.49 -16.39
CA ASN A 186 -25.76 1.03 -16.32
C ASN A 186 -24.49 0.51 -17.00
N VAL A 187 -23.98 1.20 -18.03
CA VAL A 187 -22.71 0.83 -18.67
C VAL A 187 -21.54 1.16 -17.75
N VAL A 188 -21.56 2.35 -17.13
CA VAL A 188 -20.54 2.76 -16.16
C VAL A 188 -20.55 1.82 -14.94
N LEU A 189 -21.72 1.49 -14.39
CA LEU A 189 -21.82 0.53 -13.28
C LEU A 189 -21.33 -0.88 -13.68
N ASP A 190 -21.74 -1.43 -14.84
CA ASP A 190 -21.30 -2.75 -15.36
C ASP A 190 -19.80 -2.79 -15.73
N VAL A 191 -19.15 -1.63 -15.92
CA VAL A 191 -17.68 -1.54 -16.05
C VAL A 191 -17.02 -1.40 -14.68
N MET A 192 -17.53 -0.53 -13.81
CA MET A 192 -16.93 -0.25 -12.50
C MET A 192 -16.96 -1.46 -11.57
N GLU A 193 -18.06 -2.22 -11.56
CA GLU A 193 -18.17 -3.48 -10.82
C GLU A 193 -17.02 -4.43 -11.17
N VAL A 194 -16.69 -4.54 -12.46
CA VAL A 194 -15.56 -5.38 -12.90
C VAL A 194 -14.23 -4.75 -12.56
N VAL A 195 -14.06 -3.46 -12.73
CA VAL A 195 -12.77 -2.77 -12.53
C VAL A 195 -12.37 -2.71 -11.05
N ASP A 196 -13.34 -2.57 -10.14
CA ASP A 196 -13.08 -2.45 -8.71
C ASP A 196 -13.04 -3.81 -7.99
N GLU A 197 -13.68 -4.86 -8.52
CA GLU A 197 -13.70 -6.19 -7.91
C GLU A 197 -12.75 -7.21 -8.55
N ASP A 198 -12.50 -8.29 -7.81
CA ASP A 198 -11.64 -9.42 -8.16
C ASP A 198 -12.31 -10.36 -9.18
N SER A 199 -12.79 -9.77 -10.27
CA SER A 199 -13.74 -10.35 -11.21
C SER A 199 -13.08 -11.15 -12.34
N ASN A 200 -13.84 -12.10 -12.90
CA ASN A 200 -13.41 -12.96 -14.01
C ASN A 200 -13.45 -12.19 -15.34
N PHE A 201 -12.28 -11.73 -15.79
CA PHE A 201 -12.13 -11.01 -17.07
C PHE A 201 -12.66 -11.77 -18.29
N THR A 202 -12.68 -13.10 -18.24
CA THR A 202 -13.09 -13.93 -19.38
C THR A 202 -14.57 -13.72 -19.69
N ASP A 203 -15.48 -14.00 -18.75
CA ASP A 203 -16.92 -13.90 -19.01
C ASP A 203 -17.36 -12.47 -19.33
N TRP A 204 -16.81 -11.48 -18.59
CA TRP A 204 -17.08 -10.07 -18.86
C TRP A 204 -16.60 -9.64 -20.26
N GLY A 205 -15.38 -10.03 -20.64
CA GLY A 205 -14.83 -9.77 -21.96
C GLY A 205 -15.69 -10.39 -23.06
N ASP A 206 -16.11 -11.65 -22.89
CA ASP A 206 -16.97 -12.38 -23.81
C ASP A 206 -18.32 -11.69 -24.02
N LYS A 207 -18.93 -11.18 -22.94
CA LYS A 207 -20.20 -10.44 -22.99
C LYS A 207 -20.05 -9.12 -23.76
N ARG A 208 -18.95 -8.38 -23.55
CA ARG A 208 -18.66 -7.13 -24.29
C ARG A 208 -18.42 -7.40 -25.78
N ARG A 209 -17.59 -8.39 -26.12
CA ARG A 209 -17.34 -8.78 -27.52
C ARG A 209 -18.63 -9.16 -28.25
N ARG A 210 -19.48 -9.98 -27.63
CA ARG A 210 -20.77 -10.37 -28.20
C ARG A 210 -21.64 -9.16 -28.52
N ARG A 211 -21.78 -8.21 -27.59
CA ARG A 211 -22.55 -6.97 -27.82
C ARG A 211 -22.00 -6.13 -28.99
N TRP A 212 -20.69 -6.02 -29.12
CA TRP A 212 -20.09 -5.24 -30.22
C TRP A 212 -20.29 -5.93 -31.57
N TYR A 213 -20.13 -7.26 -31.65
CA TYR A 213 -20.41 -8.00 -32.88
C TYR A 213 -21.90 -8.06 -33.24
N GLU A 214 -22.79 -8.12 -32.24
CA GLU A 214 -24.23 -8.01 -32.45
C GLU A 214 -24.56 -6.65 -33.10
N SER A 215 -23.97 -5.57 -32.61
CA SER A 215 -24.10 -4.24 -33.22
C SER A 215 -23.62 -4.24 -34.69
N LEU A 216 -22.47 -4.87 -34.98
CA LEU A 216 -21.96 -5.02 -36.34
C LEU A 216 -22.96 -5.74 -37.26
N SER A 217 -23.62 -6.78 -36.77
CA SER A 217 -24.58 -7.58 -37.55
C SER A 217 -25.82 -6.78 -38.00
N HIS A 218 -26.16 -5.71 -37.28
CA HIS A 218 -27.31 -4.86 -37.59
C HIS A 218 -26.98 -3.68 -38.52
N VAL A 219 -25.70 -3.33 -38.69
CA VAL A 219 -25.25 -2.15 -39.47
C VAL A 219 -25.81 -2.17 -40.88
N ASP A 220 -25.66 -3.28 -41.61
CA ASP A 220 -26.16 -3.38 -42.99
C ASP A 220 -27.68 -3.21 -43.06
N SER A 221 -28.42 -3.62 -42.02
CA SER A 221 -29.88 -3.37 -41.95
C SER A 221 -30.22 -1.91 -41.67
N TRP A 222 -29.48 -1.23 -40.79
CA TRP A 222 -29.69 0.19 -40.51
C TRP A 222 -29.46 1.03 -41.76
N LEU A 223 -28.36 0.75 -42.47
CA LEU A 223 -28.00 1.45 -43.70
C LEU A 223 -29.03 1.21 -44.81
N ARG A 224 -29.43 -0.04 -45.05
CA ARG A 224 -30.49 -0.35 -46.02
C ARG A 224 -31.80 0.36 -45.68
N ASN A 225 -32.18 0.42 -44.41
CA ASN A 225 -33.38 1.13 -43.98
C ASN A 225 -33.28 2.65 -44.22
N MET A 226 -32.08 3.24 -44.07
CA MET A 226 -31.84 4.65 -44.38
C MET A 226 -31.93 4.92 -45.89
N GLU A 227 -31.43 4.02 -46.74
CA GLU A 227 -31.46 4.14 -48.21
C GLU A 227 -32.84 3.88 -48.81
N SER A 228 -33.58 2.90 -48.28
CA SER A 228 -34.81 2.41 -48.90
C SER A 228 -36.03 3.29 -48.65
N HIS A 229 -35.90 4.31 -47.79
CA HIS A 229 -37.02 5.19 -47.48
C HIS A 229 -37.31 6.13 -48.66
N THR A 230 -38.55 6.13 -49.10
CA THR A 230 -39.05 7.02 -50.14
C THR A 230 -40.17 7.87 -49.57
N SER A 231 -40.00 9.18 -49.54
CA SER A 231 -41.10 10.11 -49.27
C SER A 231 -41.26 11.03 -50.48
N SER A 232 -42.48 11.06 -51.06
CA SER A 232 -42.83 11.85 -52.25
C SER A 232 -42.01 11.52 -53.52
N ALA A 233 -42.02 12.40 -54.52
CA ALA A 233 -41.24 12.29 -55.76
C ALA A 233 -39.75 12.71 -55.60
N LYS A 234 -39.26 12.79 -54.36
CA LYS A 234 -37.91 13.27 -54.02
C LYS A 234 -36.92 12.11 -53.94
N THR A 235 -35.65 12.39 -54.23
CA THR A 235 -34.55 11.42 -54.10
C THR A 235 -34.10 11.32 -52.64
N ASN A 236 -33.92 10.13 -52.10
CA ASN A 236 -33.34 9.97 -50.76
C ASN A 236 -31.86 10.39 -50.78
N ILE A 237 -31.43 11.20 -49.81
CA ILE A 237 -30.03 11.64 -49.69
C ILE A 237 -29.05 10.47 -49.62
N TRP A 238 -29.43 9.36 -48.98
CA TRP A 238 -28.58 8.19 -48.81
C TRP A 238 -28.51 7.32 -50.05
N SER A 239 -29.47 7.43 -50.97
CA SER A 239 -29.38 6.83 -52.31
C SER A 239 -28.67 7.75 -53.32
N TYR A 240 -28.50 9.03 -52.99
CA TYR A 240 -27.73 9.98 -53.78
C TYR A 240 -26.22 9.78 -53.59
N SER A 241 -25.66 8.95 -54.46
CA SER A 241 -24.26 8.53 -54.44
C SER A 241 -23.30 9.57 -55.05
N SER A 242 -22.95 10.61 -54.28
CA SER A 242 -21.82 11.51 -54.64
C SER A 242 -20.58 11.19 -53.80
N THR A 243 -19.45 11.00 -54.49
CA THR A 243 -18.14 10.82 -53.84
C THR A 243 -17.58 12.15 -53.39
N ILE A 244 -16.63 12.14 -52.43
CA ILE A 244 -15.99 13.38 -51.97
C ILE A 244 -15.34 14.16 -53.13
N ARG A 245 -14.70 13.45 -54.07
CA ARG A 245 -14.13 14.01 -55.29
C ARG A 245 -15.18 14.79 -56.09
N ASN A 246 -16.36 14.20 -56.31
CA ASN A 246 -17.44 14.84 -57.06
C ASN A 246 -18.02 16.04 -56.32
N ILE A 247 -18.16 15.95 -55.00
CA ILE A 247 -18.61 17.07 -54.16
C ILE A 247 -17.62 18.24 -54.26
N THR A 248 -16.33 17.98 -54.08
CA THR A 248 -15.28 19.01 -54.18
C THR A 248 -15.18 19.60 -55.59
N LYS A 249 -15.34 18.79 -56.65
CA LYS A 249 -15.37 19.26 -58.05
C LYS A 249 -16.55 20.20 -58.29
N ALA A 250 -17.74 19.83 -57.83
CA ALA A 250 -18.94 20.65 -57.94
C ALA A 250 -18.81 21.98 -57.16
N ASP A 251 -18.19 21.93 -55.98
CA ASP A 251 -17.90 23.12 -55.19
C ASP A 251 -16.96 24.09 -55.90
N CYS A 252 -15.88 23.57 -56.49
CA CYS A 252 -14.98 24.42 -57.26
C CYS A 252 -15.65 25.03 -58.49
N ALA A 253 -16.46 24.25 -59.22
CA ALA A 253 -17.22 24.80 -60.35
C ALA A 253 -18.19 25.91 -59.90
N THR A 254 -18.79 25.76 -58.72
CA THR A 254 -19.71 26.77 -58.15
C THR A 254 -18.97 28.04 -57.72
N ILE A 255 -17.80 27.91 -57.11
CA ILE A 255 -16.97 29.04 -56.66
C ILE A 255 -16.49 29.88 -57.85
N LEU A 256 -16.15 29.24 -58.97
CA LEU A 256 -15.72 29.92 -60.20
C LEU A 256 -16.86 30.42 -61.09
N GLY A 257 -18.12 30.23 -60.67
CA GLY A 257 -19.28 30.68 -61.45
C GLY A 257 -19.58 29.81 -62.68
N HIS A 258 -19.05 28.59 -62.75
CA HIS A 258 -19.32 27.63 -63.83
C HIS A 258 -20.64 26.85 -63.64
N SER A 259 -21.41 27.07 -62.55
CA SER A 259 -22.64 26.33 -62.24
C SER A 259 -23.92 27.04 -62.70
N ARG A 260 -24.93 26.27 -63.13
CA ARG A 260 -26.27 26.76 -63.55
C ARG A 260 -27.01 27.55 -62.45
N ASN A 261 -27.88 28.47 -62.89
CA ASN A 261 -28.83 29.28 -62.12
C ASN A 261 -29.52 28.53 -60.96
N SER A 262 -28.88 28.47 -59.78
CA SER A 262 -29.50 27.96 -58.56
C SER A 262 -30.37 29.05 -57.93
N ARG A 263 -31.58 28.67 -57.48
CA ARG A 263 -32.49 29.55 -56.71
C ARG A 263 -32.05 29.72 -55.24
N VAL A 264 -30.96 29.09 -54.81
CA VAL A 264 -30.44 29.16 -53.45
C VAL A 264 -29.55 30.39 -53.27
N THR A 265 -30.02 31.36 -52.48
CA THR A 265 -29.21 32.51 -52.07
C THR A 265 -28.02 32.04 -51.21
N ASN A 266 -26.80 32.51 -51.52
CA ASN A 266 -25.52 32.18 -50.83
C ASN A 266 -24.88 30.81 -51.15
N LEU A 267 -25.18 30.23 -52.32
CA LEU A 267 -24.58 28.97 -52.75
C LEU A 267 -23.03 29.01 -52.91
N PRO A 268 -22.41 30.03 -53.57
CA PRO A 268 -20.95 30.10 -53.67
C PRO A 268 -20.26 30.20 -52.30
N GLU A 269 -20.89 30.89 -51.34
CA GLU A 269 -20.35 31.00 -49.99
C GLU A 269 -20.42 29.65 -49.25
N SER A 270 -21.50 28.89 -49.44
CA SER A 270 -21.63 27.55 -48.86
C SER A 270 -20.58 26.59 -49.44
N ALA A 271 -20.31 26.67 -50.75
CA ALA A 271 -19.23 25.91 -51.40
C ALA A 271 -17.86 26.27 -50.82
N ARG A 272 -17.55 27.57 -50.65
CA ARG A 272 -16.29 28.02 -50.00
C ARG A 272 -16.16 27.48 -48.58
N ASN A 273 -17.22 27.52 -47.78
CA ASN A 273 -17.21 27.00 -46.41
C ASN A 273 -16.94 25.49 -46.36
N ASN A 274 -17.42 24.72 -47.34
CA ASN A 274 -17.07 23.31 -47.46
C ASN A 274 -15.57 23.11 -47.78
N MET A 275 -15.04 23.90 -48.73
CA MET A 275 -13.60 23.88 -49.04
C MET A 275 -12.74 24.22 -47.82
N PHE A 276 -13.13 25.21 -47.02
CA PHE A 276 -12.45 25.53 -45.76
C PHE A 276 -12.51 24.39 -44.74
N ARG A 277 -13.63 23.65 -44.65
CA ARG A 277 -13.71 22.47 -43.78
C ARG A 277 -12.70 21.41 -44.20
N HIS A 278 -12.59 21.10 -45.49
CA HIS A 278 -11.59 20.14 -45.98
C HIS A 278 -10.14 20.62 -45.75
N LEU A 279 -9.87 21.91 -45.93
CA LEU A 279 -8.56 22.49 -45.58
C LEU A 279 -8.26 22.32 -44.09
N HIS A 280 -9.23 22.64 -43.23
CA HIS A 280 -9.09 22.49 -41.78
C HIS A 280 -8.84 21.02 -41.39
N ASP A 281 -9.59 20.08 -41.97
CA ASP A 281 -9.41 18.64 -41.71
C ASP A 281 -8.08 18.09 -42.25
N ILE A 282 -7.44 18.76 -43.20
CA ILE A 282 -6.12 18.38 -43.72
C ILE A 282 -4.99 18.95 -42.86
N VAL A 283 -5.15 20.17 -42.36
CA VAL A 283 -4.14 20.85 -41.51
C VAL A 283 -4.20 20.33 -40.06
N ASN A 284 -5.37 19.89 -39.59
CA ASN A 284 -5.51 19.33 -38.26
C ASN A 284 -5.13 17.85 -38.24
N GLU A 285 -3.92 17.54 -37.77
CA GLU A 285 -3.39 16.17 -37.70
C GLU A 285 -4.24 15.22 -36.83
N ASN A 286 -5.09 15.75 -35.93
CA ASN A 286 -5.96 14.95 -35.06
C ASN A 286 -7.25 14.48 -35.74
N VAL A 287 -7.50 14.84 -37.00
CA VAL A 287 -8.71 14.43 -37.73
C VAL A 287 -8.30 13.89 -39.10
N SER A 288 -8.78 12.70 -39.45
CA SER A 288 -8.58 12.16 -40.79
C SER A 288 -9.46 12.91 -41.82
N SER A 289 -8.83 13.54 -42.80
CA SER A 289 -9.53 14.17 -43.93
C SER A 289 -10.19 13.13 -44.85
N SER A 290 -11.42 13.40 -45.31
CA SER A 290 -12.13 12.58 -46.30
C SER A 290 -11.37 12.47 -47.63
N ILE A 291 -10.63 13.51 -48.04
CA ILE A 291 -9.82 13.50 -49.28
C ILE A 291 -8.69 12.47 -49.14
N LYS A 292 -8.02 12.46 -47.97
CA LYS A 292 -6.95 11.51 -47.65
C LYS A 292 -7.48 10.08 -47.51
N GLU A 293 -8.59 9.91 -46.80
CA GLU A 293 -9.21 8.59 -46.60
C GLU A 293 -9.66 7.95 -47.91
N ASN A 294 -10.09 8.73 -48.90
CA ASN A 294 -10.44 8.22 -50.22
C ASN A 294 -9.22 7.95 -51.13
N GLY A 295 -8.00 8.29 -50.69
CA GLY A 295 -6.79 8.12 -51.48
C GLY A 295 -6.69 9.08 -52.66
N CYS A 296 -7.31 10.27 -52.55
CA CYS A 296 -7.24 11.31 -53.58
C CYS A 296 -5.94 12.11 -53.43
N ASN A 297 -4.78 11.47 -53.66
CA ASN A 297 -3.46 12.01 -53.30
C ASN A 297 -3.14 13.37 -53.92
N SER A 298 -3.44 13.56 -55.21
CA SER A 298 -3.13 14.82 -55.91
C SER A 298 -4.02 15.96 -55.43
N ILE A 299 -5.31 15.70 -55.19
CA ILE A 299 -6.21 16.66 -54.56
C ILE A 299 -5.71 16.99 -53.14
N TYR A 300 -5.33 15.97 -52.35
CA TYR A 300 -4.82 16.16 -51.00
C TYR A 300 -3.57 17.05 -50.97
N GLN A 301 -2.61 16.84 -51.87
CA GLN A 301 -1.38 17.64 -51.96
C GLN A 301 -1.69 19.12 -52.24
N GLU A 302 -2.64 19.41 -53.13
CA GLU A 302 -3.05 20.78 -53.43
C GLU A 302 -3.72 21.46 -52.24
N PHE A 303 -4.62 20.74 -51.55
CA PHE A 303 -5.21 21.24 -50.32
C PHE A 303 -4.18 21.44 -49.20
N ALA A 304 -3.23 20.53 -49.03
CA ALA A 304 -2.19 20.63 -48.02
C ALA A 304 -1.28 21.85 -48.26
N ALA A 305 -0.88 22.08 -49.52
CA ALA A 305 -0.08 23.24 -49.90
C ALA A 305 -0.78 24.57 -49.58
N VAL A 306 -2.10 24.64 -49.84
CA VAL A 306 -2.91 25.82 -49.54
C VAL A 306 -3.17 25.95 -48.03
N GLY A 307 -3.47 24.85 -47.34
CA GLY A 307 -3.74 24.83 -45.90
C GLY A 307 -2.54 25.31 -45.07
N ILE A 308 -1.32 24.90 -45.42
CA ILE A 308 -0.07 25.37 -44.79
C ILE A 308 0.11 26.88 -44.98
N LYS A 309 -0.20 27.39 -46.18
CA LYS A 309 -0.03 28.81 -46.52
C LYS A 309 -1.02 29.73 -45.81
N ILE A 310 -2.26 29.27 -45.62
CA ILE A 310 -3.33 30.04 -44.98
C ILE A 310 -3.20 29.98 -43.44
N GLY A 311 -2.81 28.84 -42.87
CA GLY A 311 -2.80 28.63 -41.42
C GLY A 311 -4.22 28.64 -40.80
N LEU A 312 -4.36 28.12 -39.58
CA LEU A 312 -5.66 27.94 -38.89
C LEU A 312 -6.35 29.27 -38.45
N GLY A 313 -5.85 30.45 -38.85
CA GLY A 313 -6.32 31.75 -38.34
C GLY A 313 -6.18 32.95 -39.28
N SER A 314 -6.11 32.76 -40.60
CA SER A 314 -6.01 33.89 -41.56
C SER A 314 -7.26 34.79 -41.59
N LYS A 315 -7.10 36.00 -42.17
CA LYS A 315 -8.20 36.92 -42.43
C LYS A 315 -9.16 36.35 -43.50
N VAL A 316 -10.46 36.53 -43.29
CA VAL A 316 -11.55 36.05 -44.17
C VAL A 316 -11.33 36.35 -45.66
N VAL A 317 -10.78 37.52 -45.99
CA VAL A 317 -10.53 37.92 -47.39
C VAL A 317 -9.39 37.11 -48.03
N GLU A 318 -8.28 36.90 -47.31
CA GLU A 318 -7.13 36.13 -47.81
C GLU A 318 -7.48 34.65 -48.01
N GLY A 319 -8.32 34.09 -47.14
CA GLY A 319 -8.83 32.73 -47.29
C GLY A 319 -9.68 32.54 -48.53
N LYS A 320 -10.55 33.50 -48.87
CA LYS A 320 -11.46 33.40 -50.04
C LYS A 320 -10.69 33.37 -51.36
N ASP A 321 -9.73 34.26 -51.52
CA ASP A 321 -8.88 34.31 -52.72
C ASP A 321 -8.03 33.04 -52.87
N ALA A 322 -7.54 32.50 -51.75
CA ALA A 322 -6.75 31.27 -51.77
C ALA A 322 -7.58 30.03 -52.15
N VAL A 323 -8.81 29.91 -51.65
CA VAL A 323 -9.74 28.85 -52.07
C VAL A 323 -10.13 29.00 -53.54
N GLN A 324 -10.32 30.22 -54.04
CA GLN A 324 -10.60 30.45 -55.46
C GLN A 324 -9.44 29.97 -56.34
N LYS A 325 -8.21 30.35 -56.03
CA LYS A 325 -7.00 29.88 -56.75
C LYS A 325 -6.79 28.37 -56.67
N LEU A 326 -7.10 27.76 -55.52
CA LEU A 326 -7.10 26.30 -55.37
C LEU A 326 -8.08 25.66 -56.36
N CYS A 327 -9.28 26.22 -56.50
CA CYS A 327 -10.29 25.70 -57.41
C CYS A 327 -9.93 25.88 -58.89
N GLU A 328 -9.37 27.04 -59.27
CA GLU A 328 -8.80 27.25 -60.61
C GLU A 328 -7.76 26.17 -60.91
N LYS A 329 -6.80 25.98 -60.00
CA LYS A 329 -5.73 24.98 -60.17
C LYS A 329 -6.26 23.55 -60.28
N LEU A 330 -7.21 23.16 -59.42
CA LEU A 330 -7.76 21.80 -59.42
C LEU A 330 -8.55 21.49 -60.72
N LEU A 331 -9.27 22.48 -61.26
CA LEU A 331 -10.06 22.32 -62.49
C LEU A 331 -9.20 22.42 -63.75
N ASP A 332 -8.32 23.43 -63.85
CA ASP A 332 -7.50 23.69 -65.03
C ASP A 332 -6.46 22.59 -65.27
N ASN A 333 -5.84 22.10 -64.19
CA ASN A 333 -4.88 21.00 -64.28
C ASN A 333 -5.54 19.63 -64.45
N LYS A 334 -6.88 19.58 -64.54
CA LYS A 334 -7.65 18.32 -64.59
C LYS A 334 -7.31 17.37 -63.43
N THR A 335 -6.97 17.92 -62.27
CA THR A 335 -6.61 17.14 -61.06
C THR A 335 -7.78 16.26 -60.62
N PHE A 336 -9.01 16.73 -60.84
CA PHE A 336 -10.22 15.94 -60.59
C PHE A 336 -10.45 14.81 -61.60
N GLU A 337 -9.68 14.68 -62.68
CA GLU A 337 -9.77 13.54 -63.62
C GLU A 337 -8.87 12.37 -63.20
N GLU A 338 -7.93 12.61 -62.28
CA GLU A 338 -7.13 11.56 -61.66
C GLU A 338 -7.97 10.69 -60.72
N ASN A 339 -7.66 9.40 -60.68
CA ASN A 339 -8.42 8.44 -59.88
C ASN A 339 -8.03 8.51 -58.39
N CYS A 340 -9.04 8.57 -57.52
CA CYS A 340 -8.87 8.28 -56.10
C CYS A 340 -8.76 6.76 -55.90
N THR A 341 -7.99 6.31 -54.90
CA THR A 341 -7.83 4.87 -54.61
C THR A 341 -9.14 4.19 -54.23
N THR A 342 -10.06 4.93 -53.60
CA THR A 342 -11.41 4.46 -53.30
C THR A 342 -12.44 5.53 -53.64
N GLU A 343 -13.59 5.10 -54.14
CA GLU A 343 -14.71 5.99 -54.48
C GLU A 343 -15.92 5.68 -53.56
N LYS A 344 -15.64 5.56 -52.25
CA LYS A 344 -16.68 5.29 -51.27
C LYS A 344 -17.57 6.52 -51.10
N THR A 345 -18.87 6.31 -51.22
CA THR A 345 -19.89 7.27 -50.82
C THR A 345 -19.94 7.42 -49.30
N PRO A 346 -20.61 8.46 -48.78
CA PRO A 346 -20.85 8.60 -47.35
C PRO A 346 -21.39 7.33 -46.67
N ILE A 347 -22.36 6.66 -47.28
CA ILE A 347 -22.93 5.44 -46.69
C ILE A 347 -21.96 4.25 -46.72
N ASN A 348 -21.16 4.12 -47.78
CA ASN A 348 -20.09 3.13 -47.86
C ASN A 348 -19.02 3.38 -46.79
N TRP A 349 -18.71 4.64 -46.49
CA TRP A 349 -17.79 5.01 -45.42
C TRP A 349 -18.34 4.64 -44.04
N ILE A 350 -19.61 4.97 -43.75
CA ILE A 350 -20.24 4.58 -42.48
C ILE A 350 -20.14 3.06 -42.27
N ASN A 351 -20.50 2.26 -43.29
CA ASN A 351 -20.37 0.80 -43.21
C ASN A 351 -18.93 0.35 -42.92
N SER A 352 -17.98 0.91 -43.68
CA SER A 352 -16.55 0.63 -43.53
C SER A 352 -16.03 0.95 -42.13
N ARG A 353 -16.52 2.01 -41.49
CA ARG A 353 -16.11 2.41 -40.13
C ARG A 353 -16.52 1.38 -39.11
N PHE A 354 -17.77 0.91 -39.12
CA PHE A 354 -18.20 -0.16 -38.22
C PHE A 354 -17.42 -1.46 -38.47
N LYS A 355 -17.27 -1.86 -39.74
CA LYS A 355 -16.53 -3.08 -40.14
C LYS A 355 -15.04 -3.04 -39.78
N THR A 356 -14.46 -1.85 -39.62
CA THR A 356 -13.04 -1.69 -39.25
C THR A 356 -12.85 -1.47 -37.75
N ALA A 357 -13.65 -0.60 -37.13
CA ALA A 357 -13.50 -0.22 -35.74
C ALA A 357 -13.85 -1.38 -34.81
N ILE A 358 -14.96 -2.09 -35.03
CA ILE A 358 -15.40 -3.16 -34.13
C ILE A 358 -14.35 -4.26 -33.97
N PRO A 359 -13.79 -4.86 -35.06
CA PRO A 359 -12.74 -5.86 -34.92
C PRO A 359 -11.47 -5.33 -34.23
N LYS A 360 -11.08 -4.07 -34.50
CA LYS A 360 -9.94 -3.43 -33.81
C LYS A 360 -10.20 -3.30 -32.31
N MET A 361 -11.37 -2.81 -31.92
CA MET A 361 -11.75 -2.67 -30.51
C MET A 361 -11.80 -4.02 -29.79
N VAL A 362 -12.31 -5.07 -30.45
CA VAL A 362 -12.24 -6.44 -29.93
C VAL A 362 -10.80 -6.91 -29.74
N THR A 363 -9.92 -6.61 -30.69
CA THR A 363 -8.49 -6.97 -30.60
C THR A 363 -7.82 -6.29 -29.42
N TYR A 364 -8.01 -4.97 -29.27
CA TYR A 364 -7.48 -4.23 -28.12
C TYR A 364 -8.03 -4.74 -26.80
N LEU A 365 -9.33 -5.07 -26.73
CA LEU A 365 -9.93 -5.65 -25.53
C LEU A 365 -9.24 -6.97 -25.16
N ASN A 366 -9.10 -7.90 -26.11
CA ASN A 366 -8.48 -9.20 -25.86
C ASN A 366 -7.02 -9.07 -25.41
N GLN A 367 -6.24 -8.22 -26.08
CA GLN A 367 -4.85 -7.97 -25.71
C GLN A 367 -4.74 -7.36 -24.31
N THR A 368 -5.56 -6.35 -24.02
CA THR A 368 -5.59 -5.69 -22.70
C THR A 368 -5.96 -6.67 -21.59
N LEU A 369 -7.01 -7.48 -21.78
CA LEU A 369 -7.46 -8.47 -20.81
C LEU A 369 -6.42 -9.56 -20.55
N LYS A 370 -5.75 -10.03 -21.62
CA LYS A 370 -4.65 -11.00 -21.48
C LYS A 370 -3.51 -10.43 -20.64
N CYS A 371 -3.09 -9.19 -20.90
CA CYS A 371 -2.02 -8.54 -20.17
C CYS A 371 -2.40 -8.34 -18.69
N LEU A 372 -3.60 -7.81 -18.42
CA LEU A 372 -4.06 -7.56 -17.05
C LEU A 372 -4.24 -8.86 -16.24
N SER A 373 -4.75 -9.93 -16.85
CA SER A 373 -4.90 -11.22 -16.18
C SER A 373 -3.55 -11.80 -15.74
N PHE A 374 -2.52 -11.69 -16.58
CA PHE A 374 -1.15 -12.08 -16.24
C PHE A 374 -0.61 -11.24 -15.08
N VAL A 375 -0.68 -9.91 -15.22
CA VAL A 375 -0.22 -8.94 -14.22
C VAL A 375 -0.85 -9.18 -12.85
N GLU A 376 -2.16 -9.38 -12.80
CA GLU A 376 -2.87 -9.61 -11.54
C GLU A 376 -2.52 -10.94 -10.91
N THR A 377 -2.24 -11.97 -11.71
CA THR A 377 -1.77 -13.25 -11.19
C THR A 377 -0.41 -13.08 -10.50
N VAL A 378 0.50 -12.31 -11.10
CA VAL A 378 1.80 -11.98 -10.49
C VAL A 378 1.61 -11.21 -9.19
N VAL A 379 0.79 -10.14 -9.21
CA VAL A 379 0.51 -9.32 -8.02
C VAL A 379 -0.13 -10.13 -6.90
N LYS A 380 -1.14 -10.95 -7.17
CA LYS A 380 -1.81 -11.78 -6.16
C LYS A 380 -0.86 -12.81 -5.53
N ASN A 381 -0.01 -13.43 -6.34
CA ASN A 381 0.95 -14.41 -5.83
C ASN A 381 2.04 -13.75 -4.97
N ALA A 382 2.55 -12.60 -5.41
CA ALA A 382 3.56 -11.85 -4.67
C ALA A 382 3.01 -11.28 -3.35
N THR A 383 1.78 -10.77 -3.32
CA THR A 383 1.15 -10.27 -2.09
C THR A 383 0.84 -11.38 -1.09
N LYS A 384 0.32 -12.53 -1.56
CA LYS A 384 0.14 -13.73 -0.72
C LYS A 384 1.45 -14.21 -0.11
N TYR A 385 2.52 -14.25 -0.91
CA TYR A 385 3.84 -14.65 -0.43
C TYR A 385 4.37 -13.69 0.63
N ALA A 386 4.28 -12.37 0.41
CA ALA A 386 4.72 -11.37 1.38
C ALA A 386 3.95 -11.46 2.71
N ALA A 387 2.63 -11.66 2.65
CA ALA A 387 1.79 -11.85 3.84
C ALA A 387 2.19 -13.11 4.62
N GLU A 388 2.41 -14.23 3.93
CA GLU A 388 2.85 -15.49 4.55
C GLU A 388 4.27 -15.40 5.13
N SER A 389 5.19 -14.71 4.44
CA SER A 389 6.54 -14.44 4.94
C SER A 389 6.49 -13.59 6.22
N GLY A 390 5.67 -12.53 6.22
CA GLY A 390 5.44 -11.69 7.39
C GLY A 390 4.84 -12.47 8.57
N ARG A 391 3.90 -13.39 8.32
CA ARG A 391 3.33 -14.28 9.35
C ARG A 391 4.42 -15.17 9.96
N ARG A 392 5.23 -15.86 9.14
CA ARG A 392 6.32 -16.72 9.61
C ARG A 392 7.38 -15.96 10.40
N ALA A 393 7.74 -14.75 9.97
CA ALA A 393 8.69 -13.92 10.70
C ALA A 393 8.16 -13.53 12.09
N ARG A 394 6.87 -13.20 12.20
CA ARG A 394 6.22 -12.92 13.50
C ARG A 394 6.17 -14.16 14.40
N GLU A 395 5.91 -15.34 13.83
CA GLU A 395 5.93 -16.62 14.56
C GLU A 395 7.32 -16.96 15.08
N ALA A 396 8.36 -16.86 14.23
CA ALA A 396 9.74 -17.11 14.64
C ALA A 396 10.20 -16.12 15.73
N LEU A 397 9.84 -14.84 15.63
CA LEU A 397 10.12 -13.86 16.68
C LEU A 397 9.38 -14.18 17.99
N LYS A 398 8.13 -14.66 17.92
CA LYS A 398 7.36 -15.09 19.08
C LYS A 398 8.07 -16.24 19.80
N GLU A 399 8.51 -17.27 19.07
CA GLU A 399 9.24 -18.41 19.65
C GLU A 399 10.55 -17.97 20.34
N VAL A 400 11.33 -17.12 19.68
CA VAL A 400 12.60 -16.61 20.26
C VAL A 400 12.32 -15.78 21.53
N LEU A 401 11.27 -14.96 21.52
CA LEU A 401 10.91 -14.14 22.67
C LEU A 401 10.37 -14.98 23.84
N GLU A 402 9.60 -16.03 23.57
CA GLU A 402 9.15 -17.00 24.58
C GLU A 402 10.33 -17.72 25.22
N LYS A 403 11.32 -18.13 24.41
CA LYS A 403 12.56 -18.73 24.90
C LYS A 403 13.34 -17.77 25.80
N GLN A 404 13.57 -16.53 25.36
CA GLN A 404 14.26 -15.51 26.16
C GLN A 404 13.52 -15.18 27.47
N ARG A 405 12.19 -15.12 27.43
CA ARG A 405 11.36 -14.95 28.63
C ARG A 405 11.61 -16.08 29.63
N SER A 406 11.53 -17.33 29.19
CA SER A 406 11.74 -18.49 30.05
C SER A 406 13.12 -18.45 30.71
N GLU A 407 14.17 -18.22 29.93
CA GLU A 407 15.55 -18.17 30.43
C GLU A 407 15.76 -17.06 31.48
N LEU A 408 15.20 -15.87 31.25
CA LEU A 408 15.32 -14.75 32.18
C LEU A 408 14.48 -14.93 33.46
N CYS A 409 13.33 -15.56 33.37
CA CYS A 409 12.51 -15.92 34.55
C CYS A 409 13.20 -16.98 35.42
N ASP A 410 13.89 -17.95 34.81
CA ASP A 410 14.73 -18.91 35.54
C ASP A 410 15.88 -18.21 36.27
N VAL A 411 16.53 -17.23 35.63
CA VAL A 411 17.58 -16.42 36.26
C VAL A 411 17.06 -15.65 37.46
N MET A 412 15.89 -14.99 37.33
CA MET A 412 15.26 -14.27 38.45
C MET A 412 14.94 -15.21 39.61
N THR A 413 14.43 -16.41 39.32
CA THR A 413 14.12 -17.43 40.33
C THR A 413 15.39 -17.86 41.08
N ARG A 414 16.48 -18.17 40.36
CA ARG A 414 17.79 -18.51 40.95
C ARG A 414 18.35 -17.38 41.81
N LEU A 415 18.24 -16.13 41.38
CA LEU A 415 18.67 -14.98 42.18
C LEU A 415 17.84 -14.83 43.47
N GLY A 416 16.54 -15.11 43.41
CA GLY A 416 15.65 -15.16 44.58
C GLY A 416 16.08 -16.23 45.58
N GLU A 417 16.42 -17.42 45.11
CA GLU A 417 16.95 -18.51 45.94
C GLU A 417 18.31 -18.15 46.58
N ILE A 418 19.22 -17.56 45.80
CA ILE A 418 20.52 -17.07 46.31
C ILE A 418 20.31 -16.02 47.42
N ASN A 419 19.35 -15.11 47.24
CA ASN A 419 19.02 -14.11 48.26
C ASN A 419 18.50 -14.78 49.54
N ARG A 420 17.57 -15.74 49.41
CA ARG A 420 17.05 -16.49 50.57
C ARG A 420 18.16 -17.21 51.32
N ASN A 421 19.06 -17.88 50.61
CA ASN A 421 20.19 -18.60 51.20
C ASN A 421 21.20 -17.65 51.87
N THR A 422 21.45 -16.48 51.27
CA THR A 422 22.33 -15.45 51.85
C THR A 422 21.76 -14.92 53.16
N SER A 423 20.46 -14.61 53.21
CA SER A 423 19.78 -14.16 54.42
C SER A 423 19.81 -15.22 55.52
N LEU A 424 19.56 -16.49 55.17
CA LEU A 424 19.65 -17.60 56.13
C LEU A 424 21.04 -17.73 56.72
N LEU A 425 22.09 -17.66 55.89
CA LEU A 425 23.47 -17.72 56.35
C LEU A 425 23.81 -16.55 57.28
N MET A 426 23.37 -15.34 56.96
CA MET A 426 23.57 -14.16 57.81
C MET A 426 22.93 -14.35 59.20
N HIS A 427 21.71 -14.87 59.26
CA HIS A 427 21.04 -15.19 60.52
C HIS A 427 21.78 -16.27 61.31
N GLN A 428 22.23 -17.33 60.64
CA GLN A 428 22.99 -18.40 61.29
C GLN A 428 24.26 -17.86 61.96
N VAL A 429 25.06 -17.05 61.27
CA VAL A 429 26.31 -16.52 61.87
C VAL A 429 26.09 -15.47 62.94
N GLN A 430 24.94 -14.78 62.93
CA GLN A 430 24.54 -13.90 64.02
C GLN A 430 24.19 -14.70 65.28
N ASN A 431 23.46 -15.80 65.15
CA ASN A 431 23.18 -16.70 66.26
C ASN A 431 24.49 -17.29 66.83
N GLU A 432 25.45 -17.65 65.97
CA GLU A 432 26.77 -18.11 66.43
C GLU A 432 27.57 -17.01 67.17
N GLU A 433 27.45 -15.75 66.75
CA GLU A 433 28.03 -14.62 67.50
C GLU A 433 27.42 -14.53 68.90
N GLU A 434 26.09 -14.55 69.01
CA GLU A 434 25.36 -14.50 70.27
C GLU A 434 25.72 -15.67 71.20
N ASN A 435 25.74 -16.89 70.67
CA ASN A 435 26.16 -18.08 71.40
C ASN A 435 27.60 -17.93 71.91
N SER A 436 28.53 -17.47 71.08
CA SER A 436 29.92 -17.28 71.48
C SER A 436 30.08 -16.23 72.60
N ILE A 437 29.22 -15.20 72.65
CA ILE A 437 29.19 -14.22 73.74
C ILE A 437 28.75 -14.87 75.05
N VAL A 438 27.73 -15.74 75.00
CA VAL A 438 27.29 -16.53 76.17
C VAL A 438 28.44 -17.41 76.67
N GLU A 439 29.18 -18.04 75.77
CA GLU A 439 30.35 -18.87 76.13
C GLU A 439 31.46 -18.05 76.82
N ARG A 440 31.69 -16.81 76.40
CA ARG A 440 32.63 -15.91 77.09
C ARG A 440 32.19 -15.60 78.52
N LEU A 441 30.91 -15.29 78.73
CA LEU A 441 30.36 -15.02 80.06
C LEU A 441 30.40 -16.26 80.96
N ARG A 442 30.28 -17.45 80.37
CA ARG A 442 30.48 -18.72 81.09
C ARG A 442 31.93 -18.87 81.52
N ALA A 443 32.89 -18.71 80.60
CA ALA A 443 34.31 -18.80 80.91
C ALA A 443 34.78 -17.75 81.93
N GLU A 444 34.21 -16.54 81.91
CA GLU A 444 34.47 -15.47 82.87
C GLU A 444 34.08 -15.87 84.30
N ARG A 445 32.85 -16.38 84.47
CA ARG A 445 32.39 -16.90 85.76
C ARG A 445 33.25 -18.06 86.26
N SER A 446 33.63 -18.97 85.37
CA SER A 446 34.53 -20.08 85.70
C SER A 446 35.91 -19.61 86.13
N SER A 447 36.48 -18.62 85.43
CA SER A 447 37.77 -18.02 85.80
C SER A 447 37.71 -17.33 87.15
N GLU A 448 36.64 -16.59 87.45
CA GLU A 448 36.50 -15.88 88.73
C GLU A 448 36.35 -16.87 89.89
N ALA A 449 35.48 -17.88 89.74
CA ALA A 449 35.31 -18.92 90.74
C ALA A 449 36.61 -19.74 90.98
N ALA A 450 37.46 -19.88 89.97
CA ALA A 450 38.77 -20.50 90.11
C ALA A 450 39.75 -19.63 90.91
N ARG A 451 39.73 -18.31 90.68
CA ARG A 451 40.52 -17.33 91.46
C ARG A 451 40.10 -17.31 92.93
N GLU A 452 38.80 -17.27 93.20
CA GLU A 452 38.28 -17.36 94.57
C GLU A 452 38.69 -18.68 95.27
N ALA A 453 38.88 -19.77 94.53
CA ALA A 453 39.43 -21.01 95.08
C ALA A 453 40.95 -20.89 95.37
N ALA A 454 41.71 -20.23 94.50
CA ALA A 454 43.13 -19.96 94.71
C ALA A 454 43.42 -19.00 95.87
N ASP A 455 42.56 -18.00 96.09
CA ASP A 455 42.67 -17.10 97.25
C ASP A 455 42.45 -17.85 98.58
N ARG A 456 41.67 -18.93 98.54
CA ARG A 456 41.44 -19.82 99.69
C ARG A 456 42.54 -20.87 99.86
N SER A 457 43.30 -21.20 98.80
CA SER A 457 44.35 -22.22 98.86
C SER A 457 45.38 -22.12 97.73
N ALA A 458 46.66 -22.13 98.11
CA ALA A 458 47.77 -22.14 97.17
C ALA A 458 47.76 -23.36 96.21
N SER A 459 47.22 -24.51 96.64
CA SER A 459 47.12 -25.72 95.78
C SER A 459 46.20 -25.54 94.58
N ALA A 460 45.28 -24.57 94.62
CA ALA A 460 44.35 -24.26 93.53
C ALA A 460 44.90 -23.25 92.51
N SER A 461 46.06 -22.62 92.79
CA SER A 461 46.62 -21.53 91.98
C SER A 461 46.94 -21.94 90.52
N VAL A 462 47.47 -23.16 90.31
CA VAL A 462 47.81 -23.65 88.97
C VAL A 462 46.56 -23.81 88.10
N TYR A 463 45.47 -24.32 88.67
CA TYR A 463 44.19 -24.49 87.96
C TYR A 463 43.48 -23.15 87.74
N ALA A 464 43.61 -22.20 88.66
CA ALA A 464 43.11 -20.84 88.47
C ALA A 464 43.84 -20.11 87.32
N SER A 465 45.16 -20.28 87.21
CA SER A 465 45.93 -19.75 86.09
C SER A 465 45.49 -20.35 84.75
N GLU A 466 45.20 -21.66 84.70
CA GLU A 466 44.70 -22.31 83.48
C GLU A 466 43.27 -21.82 83.13
N ALA A 467 42.39 -21.64 84.11
CA ALA A 467 41.04 -21.08 83.88
C ALA A 467 41.10 -19.64 83.32
N VAL A 468 42.02 -18.80 83.83
CA VAL A 468 42.25 -17.43 83.33
C VAL A 468 42.78 -17.46 81.89
N LYS A 469 43.71 -18.36 81.60
CA LYS A 469 44.25 -18.54 80.24
C LYS A 469 43.15 -18.97 79.26
N MET A 470 42.34 -19.96 79.63
CA MET A 470 41.22 -20.45 78.80
C MET A 470 40.12 -19.40 78.63
N HIS A 471 39.86 -18.56 79.63
CA HIS A 471 39.00 -17.39 79.48
C HIS A 471 39.56 -16.39 78.45
N LYS A 472 40.88 -16.14 78.46
CA LYS A 472 41.53 -15.26 77.48
C LYS A 472 41.42 -15.82 76.05
N GLU A 473 41.69 -17.13 75.87
CA GLU A 473 41.56 -17.82 74.58
C GLU A 473 40.10 -17.81 74.07
N THR A 474 39.13 -18.02 74.96
CA THR A 474 37.69 -17.84 74.67
C THR A 474 37.42 -16.41 74.18
N GLY A 475 37.97 -15.40 74.87
CA GLY A 475 37.82 -14.00 74.51
C GLY A 475 38.42 -13.66 73.13
N GLU A 476 39.53 -14.29 72.74
CA GLU A 476 40.15 -14.15 71.42
C GLU A 476 39.28 -14.78 70.33
N ALA A 477 38.80 -16.01 70.55
CA ALA A 477 37.91 -16.69 69.62
C ALA A 477 36.60 -15.90 69.39
N VAL A 478 35.99 -15.37 70.46
CA VAL A 478 34.78 -14.52 70.36
C VAL A 478 35.03 -13.21 69.62
N ARG A 479 36.19 -12.56 69.82
CA ARG A 479 36.57 -11.40 69.01
C ARG A 479 36.71 -11.77 67.53
N GLY A 480 37.28 -12.93 67.25
CA GLY A 480 37.35 -13.51 65.90
C GLY A 480 35.97 -13.72 65.28
N THR A 481 35.08 -14.43 65.99
CA THR A 481 33.69 -14.69 65.58
C THR A 481 32.96 -13.38 65.27
N ARG A 482 32.98 -12.43 66.21
CA ARG A 482 32.33 -11.11 66.05
C ARG A 482 32.86 -10.34 64.84
N ARG A 483 34.17 -10.35 64.60
CA ARG A 483 34.77 -9.70 63.43
C ARG A 483 34.32 -10.39 62.13
N GLY A 484 34.37 -11.72 62.10
CA GLY A 484 33.92 -12.53 60.97
C GLY A 484 32.44 -12.33 60.64
N THR A 485 31.56 -12.37 61.65
CA THR A 485 30.11 -12.13 61.52
C THR A 485 29.84 -10.75 60.93
N ARG A 486 30.48 -9.68 61.46
CA ARG A 486 30.30 -8.32 60.92
C ARG A 486 30.69 -8.20 59.45
N ILE A 487 31.82 -8.79 59.06
CA ILE A 487 32.29 -8.78 57.67
C ILE A 487 31.30 -9.54 56.78
N LEU A 488 30.90 -10.74 57.19
CA LEU A 488 29.97 -11.57 56.43
C LEU A 488 28.60 -10.90 56.27
N VAL A 489 28.02 -10.36 57.34
CA VAL A 489 26.73 -9.64 57.31
C VAL A 489 26.80 -8.43 56.39
N ARG A 490 27.90 -7.66 56.42
CA ARG A 490 28.07 -6.50 55.52
C ARG A 490 28.18 -6.93 54.05
N SER A 491 28.97 -7.96 53.77
CA SER A 491 29.12 -8.52 52.43
C SER A 491 27.81 -9.14 51.93
N GLY A 492 27.08 -9.85 52.79
CA GLY A 492 25.77 -10.43 52.50
C GLY A 492 24.73 -9.36 52.16
N LYS A 493 24.62 -8.28 52.95
CA LYS A 493 23.74 -7.14 52.62
C LYS A 493 24.06 -6.52 51.26
N THR A 494 25.35 -6.42 50.93
CA THR A 494 25.79 -5.89 49.63
C THR A 494 25.36 -6.82 48.49
N ALA A 495 25.56 -8.13 48.65
CA ALA A 495 25.15 -9.14 47.68
C ALA A 495 23.62 -9.13 47.46
N LEU A 496 22.82 -9.06 48.54
CA LEU A 496 21.36 -8.93 48.46
C LEU A 496 20.94 -7.71 47.63
N SER A 497 21.50 -6.53 47.91
CA SER A 497 21.17 -5.29 47.19
C SER A 497 21.54 -5.37 45.70
N ILE A 498 22.67 -5.98 45.36
CA ILE A 498 23.09 -6.18 43.96
C ILE A 498 22.10 -7.10 43.24
N ASN A 499 21.76 -8.24 43.86
CA ASN A 499 20.84 -9.22 43.28
C ASN A 499 19.43 -8.63 43.11
N GLU A 500 18.92 -7.89 44.10
CA GLU A 500 17.62 -7.20 44.02
C GLU A 500 17.57 -6.20 42.86
N LYS A 501 18.64 -5.40 42.68
CA LYS A 501 18.76 -4.48 41.54
C LYS A 501 18.78 -5.24 40.22
N GLN A 502 19.46 -6.38 40.15
CA GLN A 502 19.50 -7.21 38.95
C GLN A 502 18.12 -7.80 38.63
N ILE A 503 17.41 -8.35 39.62
CA ILE A 503 16.03 -8.84 39.48
C ILE A 503 15.11 -7.73 38.96
N HIS A 504 15.18 -6.54 39.56
CA HIS A 504 14.35 -5.40 39.13
C HIS A 504 14.68 -4.95 37.70
N LYS A 505 15.97 -4.92 37.33
CA LYS A 505 16.42 -4.60 35.97
C LYS A 505 15.92 -5.62 34.95
N ILE A 506 16.01 -6.92 35.24
CA ILE A 506 15.50 -7.98 34.34
C ILE A 506 13.99 -7.81 34.16
N ASN A 507 13.25 -7.70 35.26
CA ASN A 507 11.79 -7.55 35.22
C ASN A 507 11.36 -6.30 34.44
N GLY A 508 11.94 -5.14 34.73
CA GLY A 508 11.62 -3.89 34.02
C GLY A 508 11.95 -3.94 32.54
N THR A 509 13.05 -4.60 32.16
CA THR A 509 13.43 -4.77 30.74
C THR A 509 12.48 -5.72 30.01
N LEU A 510 12.07 -6.82 30.64
CA LEU A 510 11.07 -7.74 30.09
C LEU A 510 9.73 -7.04 29.88
N VAL A 511 9.21 -6.33 30.89
CA VAL A 511 7.95 -5.57 30.77
C VAL A 511 8.03 -4.56 29.62
N SER A 512 9.11 -3.79 29.55
CA SER A 512 9.31 -2.79 28.48
C SER A 512 9.36 -3.42 27.09
N ALA A 513 10.04 -4.56 26.94
CA ALA A 513 10.10 -5.29 25.67
C ALA A 513 8.71 -5.78 25.24
N PHE A 514 7.94 -6.37 26.16
CA PHE A 514 6.59 -6.86 25.85
C PHE A 514 5.59 -5.75 25.54
N LEU A 515 5.64 -4.62 26.26
CA LEU A 515 4.79 -3.47 25.97
C LEU A 515 5.05 -2.90 24.58
N ASN A 516 6.33 -2.76 24.20
CA ASN A 516 6.69 -2.29 22.86
C ASN A 516 6.18 -3.25 21.77
N ILE A 517 6.45 -4.56 21.92
CA ILE A 517 6.14 -5.58 20.91
C ILE A 517 4.64 -5.80 20.70
N THR A 518 3.84 -5.66 21.76
CA THR A 518 2.39 -5.92 21.73
C THR A 518 1.56 -4.66 21.46
N LYS A 519 2.14 -3.46 21.60
CA LYS A 519 1.45 -2.17 21.56
C LYS A 519 0.19 -2.10 22.45
N LYS A 520 0.08 -2.94 23.48
CA LYS A 520 -1.03 -2.87 24.44
C LYS A 520 -0.81 -1.65 25.33
N GLU A 521 -1.75 -0.70 25.28
CA GLU A 521 -1.76 0.42 26.22
C GLU A 521 -1.91 -0.11 27.65
N ASN A 522 -1.03 0.38 28.53
CA ASN A 522 -0.88 0.20 29.98
C ASN A 522 -2.18 0.06 30.81
N ARG A 523 -2.97 -1.02 30.61
CA ARG A 523 -4.18 -1.26 31.41
C ARG A 523 -4.08 -2.42 32.39
N ILE A 524 -3.02 -3.24 32.30
CA ILE A 524 -2.83 -4.40 33.20
C ILE A 524 -1.36 -4.43 33.64
N ALA A 525 -1.13 -4.61 34.94
CA ALA A 525 0.20 -4.87 35.48
C ALA A 525 0.75 -6.15 34.84
N LEU A 526 1.66 -6.00 33.87
CA LEU A 526 2.29 -7.13 33.22
C LEU A 526 3.20 -7.85 34.22
N VAL A 527 2.98 -9.14 34.41
CA VAL A 527 3.89 -10.02 35.15
C VAL A 527 4.54 -10.97 34.14
N PRO A 528 5.75 -10.65 33.63
CA PRO A 528 6.34 -11.38 32.51
C PRO A 528 6.62 -12.86 32.79
N CYS A 529 6.78 -13.23 34.06
CA CYS A 529 7.06 -14.61 34.48
C CYS A 529 5.81 -15.39 34.90
N ASP A 530 4.61 -14.84 34.68
CA ASP A 530 3.38 -15.61 34.86
C ASP A 530 3.20 -16.62 33.72
N THR A 531 2.93 -17.87 34.09
CA THR A 531 2.67 -18.98 33.18
C THR A 531 1.46 -18.76 32.27
N GLN A 532 0.51 -17.90 32.64
CA GLN A 532 -0.68 -17.57 31.84
C GLN A 532 -0.47 -16.41 30.84
N PHE A 533 0.75 -15.86 30.75
CA PHE A 533 1.01 -14.73 29.88
C PHE A 533 1.11 -15.15 28.40
N GLU A 534 0.06 -14.84 27.62
CA GLU A 534 0.04 -14.93 26.15
C GLU A 534 0.26 -13.57 25.48
N PHE A 535 1.02 -13.56 24.39
CA PHE A 535 1.27 -12.35 23.60
C PHE A 535 1.32 -12.64 22.09
N ASN A 536 1.09 -11.59 21.31
CA ASN A 536 1.23 -11.57 19.85
C ASN A 536 2.14 -10.41 19.44
N VAL A 537 2.98 -10.65 18.42
CA VAL A 537 3.88 -9.64 17.87
C VAL A 537 3.09 -8.72 16.93
N THR A 538 2.76 -7.51 17.38
CA THR A 538 1.99 -6.52 16.60
C THR A 538 2.86 -5.37 16.07
N GLU A 539 4.07 -5.20 16.60
CA GLU A 539 5.05 -4.19 16.17
C GLU A 539 5.73 -4.54 14.82
N ASP A 540 6.52 -3.60 14.29
CA ASP A 540 7.46 -3.84 13.19
C ASP A 540 8.57 -4.80 13.64
N LEU A 541 8.95 -5.72 12.73
CA LEU A 541 9.88 -6.83 13.01
C LEU A 541 11.25 -6.32 13.52
N THR A 542 11.68 -5.14 13.06
CA THR A 542 12.94 -4.51 13.45
C THR A 542 12.94 -4.07 14.93
N GLY A 543 11.79 -3.58 15.42
CA GLY A 543 11.62 -3.17 16.81
C GLY A 543 11.68 -4.37 17.75
N ALA A 544 10.98 -5.44 17.37
CA ALA A 544 10.98 -6.71 18.10
C ALA A 544 12.38 -7.35 18.17
N LEU A 545 13.14 -7.35 17.07
CA LEU A 545 14.51 -7.89 17.05
C LEU A 545 15.44 -7.14 18.02
N ARG A 546 15.42 -5.80 18.01
CA ARG A 546 16.22 -4.98 18.93
C ARG A 546 15.86 -5.21 20.39
N ALA A 547 14.58 -5.46 20.68
CA ALA A 547 14.13 -5.80 22.02
C ALA A 547 14.69 -7.16 22.46
N ILE A 548 14.70 -8.17 21.58
CA ILE A 548 15.28 -9.50 21.83
C ILE A 548 16.79 -9.42 22.10
N GLU A 549 17.55 -8.67 21.30
CA GLU A 549 19.00 -8.51 21.50
C GLU A 549 19.34 -7.92 22.87
N ARG A 550 18.54 -6.97 23.35
CA ARG A 550 18.70 -6.39 24.70
C ARG A 550 18.46 -7.42 25.80
N LEU A 551 17.49 -8.32 25.64
CA LEU A 551 17.17 -9.36 26.62
C LEU A 551 18.29 -10.40 26.75
N ALA A 552 18.90 -10.80 25.63
CA ALA A 552 19.99 -11.79 25.62
C ALA A 552 21.18 -11.40 26.51
N SER A 553 21.44 -10.09 26.67
CA SER A 553 22.53 -9.57 27.50
C SER A 553 22.34 -9.72 29.02
N LEU A 554 21.16 -10.17 29.48
CA LEU A 554 20.78 -10.17 30.90
C LEU A 554 20.81 -11.56 31.58
N THR A 555 21.22 -12.62 30.86
CA THR A 555 21.09 -14.03 31.27
C THR A 555 22.14 -14.52 32.28
N ASN A 556 23.12 -13.70 32.69
CA ASN A 556 24.24 -14.16 33.52
C ASN A 556 23.98 -14.00 35.03
N ALA A 557 23.96 -15.11 35.76
CA ALA A 557 23.86 -15.18 37.23
C ALA A 557 25.14 -15.71 37.92
N SER A 558 26.21 -16.00 37.17
CA SER A 558 27.40 -16.70 37.70
C SER A 558 28.12 -15.90 38.78
N SER A 559 28.12 -14.57 38.70
CA SER A 559 28.72 -13.70 39.73
C SER A 559 28.00 -13.80 41.08
N ALA A 560 26.66 -13.93 41.07
CA ALA A 560 25.86 -14.05 42.29
C ALA A 560 26.11 -15.39 42.99
N LEU A 561 26.20 -16.48 42.20
CA LEU A 561 26.54 -17.81 42.72
C LEU A 561 27.95 -17.85 43.31
N ALA A 562 28.95 -17.28 42.61
CA ALA A 562 30.31 -17.19 43.12
C ALA A 562 30.38 -16.42 44.45
N THR A 563 29.61 -15.33 44.57
CA THR A 563 29.51 -14.53 45.79
C THR A 563 28.89 -15.33 46.94
N LEU A 564 27.81 -16.09 46.69
CA LEU A 564 27.21 -16.96 47.70
C LEU A 564 28.20 -18.02 48.19
N ASN A 565 28.94 -18.67 47.27
CA ASN A 565 29.94 -19.66 47.64
C ASN A 565 31.04 -19.08 48.53
N ALA A 566 31.52 -17.87 48.22
CA ALA A 566 32.50 -17.16 49.04
C ALA A 566 31.95 -16.80 50.44
N LEU A 567 30.68 -16.38 50.52
CA LEU A 567 30.01 -16.13 51.79
C LEU A 567 29.85 -17.41 52.61
N GLN A 568 29.47 -18.53 51.99
CA GLN A 568 29.35 -19.82 52.66
C GLN A 568 30.69 -20.30 53.23
N GLN A 569 31.79 -20.13 52.48
CA GLN A 569 33.13 -20.43 52.98
C GLN A 569 33.49 -19.57 54.19
N SER A 570 33.20 -18.26 54.13
CA SER A 570 33.41 -17.34 55.25
C SER A 570 32.54 -17.71 56.47
N GLY A 571 31.30 -18.15 56.24
CA GLY A 571 30.39 -18.60 57.29
C GLY A 571 30.92 -19.83 58.03
N LYS A 572 31.50 -20.79 57.31
CA LYS A 572 32.17 -21.95 57.93
C LYS A 572 33.31 -21.54 58.85
N GLN A 573 34.07 -20.50 58.50
CA GLN A 573 35.13 -19.97 59.37
C GLN A 573 34.56 -19.33 60.64
N VAL A 574 33.45 -18.59 60.54
CA VAL A 574 32.77 -18.02 61.72
C VAL A 574 32.27 -19.11 62.66
N VAL A 575 31.62 -20.14 62.12
CA VAL A 575 31.14 -21.31 62.89
C VAL A 575 32.32 -22.01 63.58
N HIS A 576 33.46 -22.16 62.90
CA HIS A 576 34.66 -22.73 63.49
C HIS A 576 35.17 -21.89 64.69
N LEU A 577 35.23 -20.58 64.55
CA LEU A 577 35.67 -19.69 65.63
C LEU A 577 34.71 -19.72 66.83
N ALA A 578 33.40 -19.76 66.58
CA ALA A 578 32.38 -19.92 67.62
C ALA A 578 32.55 -21.25 68.37
N ARG A 579 32.83 -22.34 67.64
CA ARG A 579 33.14 -23.64 68.25
C ARG A 579 34.40 -23.62 69.11
N GLN A 580 35.47 -22.95 68.66
CA GLN A 580 36.69 -22.80 69.47
C GLN A 580 36.43 -22.00 70.76
N ALA A 581 35.57 -20.98 70.70
CA ALA A 581 35.15 -20.25 71.89
C ALA A 581 34.44 -21.17 72.89
N LYS A 582 33.54 -22.04 72.43
CA LYS A 582 32.86 -23.02 73.26
C LYS A 582 33.83 -24.03 73.89
N GLU A 583 34.72 -24.63 73.08
CA GLU A 583 35.71 -25.61 73.56
C GLU A 583 36.63 -24.98 74.63
N SER A 584 37.05 -23.74 74.44
CA SER A 584 37.86 -23.00 75.41
C SER A 584 37.08 -22.67 76.69
N ALA A 585 35.78 -22.35 76.57
CA ALA A 585 34.91 -22.10 77.72
C ALA A 585 34.67 -23.37 78.54
N ASP A 586 34.49 -24.52 77.89
CA ASP A 586 34.39 -25.83 78.54
C ASP A 586 35.67 -26.16 79.32
N ALA A 587 36.84 -25.87 78.75
CA ALA A 587 38.13 -26.05 79.42
C ALA A 587 38.30 -25.12 80.63
N ALA A 588 37.87 -23.86 80.53
CA ALA A 588 37.86 -22.92 81.66
C ALA A 588 36.96 -23.43 82.81
N GLU A 589 35.80 -24.01 82.47
CA GLU A 589 34.89 -24.59 83.45
C GLU A 589 35.49 -25.81 84.15
N GLN A 590 36.18 -26.69 83.40
CA GLN A 590 36.89 -27.84 83.98
C GLN A 590 38.02 -27.42 84.91
N ALA A 591 38.85 -26.45 84.50
CA ALA A 591 39.92 -25.89 85.32
C ALA A 591 39.36 -25.25 86.60
N SER A 592 38.23 -24.56 86.50
CA SER A 592 37.52 -24.00 87.66
C SER A 592 37.08 -25.07 88.66
N LYS A 593 36.46 -26.15 88.19
CA LYS A 593 36.07 -27.31 89.02
C LYS A 593 37.28 -27.96 89.69
N ALA A 594 38.40 -28.08 88.97
CA ALA A 594 39.65 -28.61 89.53
C ALA A 594 40.26 -27.69 90.60
N ALA A 595 40.20 -26.37 90.40
CA ALA A 595 40.64 -25.38 91.38
C ALA A 595 39.80 -25.45 92.66
N GLN A 596 38.47 -25.51 92.53
CA GLN A 596 37.55 -25.65 93.66
C GLN A 596 37.83 -26.92 94.46
N LYS A 597 38.00 -28.06 93.77
CA LYS A 597 38.34 -29.34 94.40
C LYS A 597 39.69 -29.27 95.12
N ALA A 598 40.73 -28.72 94.50
CA ALA A 598 42.05 -28.58 95.11
C ALA A 598 42.02 -27.70 96.38
N ALA A 599 41.18 -26.66 96.40
CA ALA A 599 40.96 -25.83 97.57
C ALA A 599 40.19 -26.56 98.67
N GLU A 600 39.18 -27.37 98.33
CA GLU A 600 38.45 -28.22 99.28
C GLU A 600 39.35 -29.29 99.89
N ASP A 601 40.12 -30.00 99.07
CA ASP A 601 41.06 -31.04 99.52
C ASP A 601 42.13 -30.47 100.47
N SER A 602 42.53 -29.21 100.26
CA SER A 602 43.50 -28.54 101.14
C SER A 602 42.94 -28.15 102.52
N LYS A 603 41.61 -28.07 102.70
CA LYS A 603 40.99 -27.93 104.04
C LYS A 603 41.13 -29.20 104.88
N CYS A 604 41.35 -30.35 104.22
CA CYS A 604 41.55 -31.65 104.86
C CYS A 604 43.04 -31.96 105.11
N THR A 605 43.95 -30.98 104.91
CA THR A 605 45.38 -31.16 105.19
C THR A 605 45.59 -31.26 106.70
N PRO A 606 46.18 -32.34 107.23
CA PRO A 606 46.49 -32.45 108.65
C PRO A 606 47.43 -31.32 109.10
N LEU A 607 47.18 -30.76 110.28
CA LEU A 607 47.90 -29.63 110.88
C LEU A 607 49.44 -29.77 110.85
N TYR A 608 49.96 -31.00 110.81
CA TYR A 608 51.41 -31.27 110.79
C TYR A 608 52.11 -30.91 109.46
N LEU A 609 51.39 -30.88 108.33
CA LEU A 609 51.97 -30.53 107.03
C LEU A 609 52.04 -29.01 106.78
N GLN A 610 51.16 -28.22 107.43
CA GLN A 610 51.23 -26.75 107.37
C GLN A 610 52.43 -26.18 108.15
N LEU A 611 52.93 -26.91 109.16
CA LEU A 611 54.10 -26.55 109.96
C LEU A 611 55.43 -26.65 109.19
N PHE A 612 55.54 -27.52 108.17
CA PHE A 612 56.77 -27.69 107.42
C PHE A 612 57.09 -26.53 106.46
N HIS A 613 56.09 -25.76 106.02
CA HIS A 613 56.32 -24.60 105.16
C HIS A 613 56.74 -23.33 105.92
N VAL A 614 56.46 -23.24 107.22
CA VAL A 614 56.94 -22.13 108.08
C VAL A 614 58.39 -22.36 108.54
N LEU A 615 58.89 -23.60 108.47
CA LEU A 615 60.23 -23.99 108.97
C LEU A 615 61.27 -24.23 107.87
N GLY A 616 60.97 -23.86 106.62
CA GLY A 616 61.78 -24.19 105.43
C GLY A 616 62.34 -23.00 104.64
N HIS A 617 62.53 -21.83 105.26
CA HIS A 617 63.35 -20.75 104.71
C HIS A 617 64.25 -20.17 105.81
N ASP A 618 65.45 -20.75 105.88
CA ASP A 618 66.76 -20.27 106.36
C ASP A 618 66.87 -19.37 107.60
N GLY A 619 67.68 -19.84 108.57
CA GLY A 619 68.46 -18.97 109.47
C GLY A 619 67.79 -18.54 110.76
#